data_AF-A0A426YPS8-F1
#
_entry.id   AF-A0A426YPS8-F1
#
_cell.length_a   1.000
_cell.length_b   1.000
_cell.length_c   1.000
_cell.angle_alpha   90.00
_cell.angle_beta   90.00
_cell.angle_gamma   90.00
#
_symmetry.space_group_name_H-M   'P 1'
#
loop_
_entity.id
_entity.type
_entity.pdbx_description
1 polymer ?
#
loop_
_entity_poly.entity_id
_entity_poly.type
_entity_poly.pdbx_seq_one_letter_code
_entity_poly.pdbx_strand_id
1 'polypeptide(L)'
;MASSFSARLSLHVILLSVDLLLLSSVVTPSPGFYSAIFNFGDSLTDAGNLAFFSGVKAPASRPPYGETYFHRPTGRFTDGRIILDFIGINFALHRLSHLSFSFLLLTIHGAEQAMRLPLVPPYSAGRGRHNFAKGANFAVAGARAIGNAFYEAEGFNITWEDYSLGTQLKWFDQLLQSSSPSVLGRQSLSFSPAYDMISSLFMVGEIGINDYNHVLLDDRPIDSVRAYVAPVVHAIGSAIDALVRTGAKMVVVSGVFPVGCIPVFLAKFRTQDAGAYDPATGCLKWLNEFSQHHNVLLRRQLGRLRQAHPRATIVYADIYGALMSIYASPRRFGEPQIPASHSDELTASFS
;
A
#
# COMPACT_ATOMS: atom_id res chain seq x y z
N MET A 1 -25.83 46.81 -45.80
CA MET A 1 -24.72 45.87 -45.55
C MET A 1 -24.12 45.92 -44.13
N ALA A 2 -24.51 46.86 -43.25
CA ALA A 2 -23.93 46.95 -41.89
C ALA A 2 -24.64 46.13 -40.79
N SER A 3 -25.90 45.71 -40.98
CA SER A 3 -26.68 45.03 -39.92
C SER A 3 -26.40 43.53 -39.78
N SER A 4 -25.97 42.83 -40.84
CA SER A 4 -25.69 41.39 -40.78
C SER A 4 -24.32 41.05 -40.19
N PHE A 5 -23.41 42.03 -40.12
CA PHE A 5 -22.05 41.84 -39.61
C PHE A 5 -22.04 41.83 -38.06
N SER A 6 -22.85 42.70 -37.44
CA SER A 6 -22.98 42.79 -35.98
C SER A 6 -23.60 41.52 -35.37
N ALA A 7 -24.66 40.97 -35.98
CA ALA A 7 -25.31 39.76 -35.48
C ALA A 7 -24.42 38.51 -35.57
N ARG A 8 -23.58 38.40 -36.62
CA ARG A 8 -22.63 37.28 -36.78
C ARG A 8 -21.49 37.35 -35.77
N LEU A 9 -21.04 38.57 -35.43
CA LEU A 9 -20.01 38.77 -34.40
C LEU A 9 -20.54 38.42 -33.01
N SER A 10 -21.79 38.80 -32.69
CA SER A 10 -22.42 38.45 -31.40
C SER A 10 -22.63 36.94 -31.22
N LEU A 11 -23.00 36.20 -32.28
CA LEU A 11 -23.19 34.75 -32.17
C LEU A 11 -21.87 34.00 -31.98
N HIS A 12 -20.77 34.44 -32.63
CA HIS A 12 -19.44 33.85 -32.44
C HIS A 12 -18.89 34.13 -31.03
N VAL A 13 -19.13 35.33 -30.49
CA VAL A 13 -18.73 35.67 -29.11
C VAL A 13 -19.52 34.84 -28.09
N ILE A 14 -20.82 34.61 -28.32
CA ILE A 14 -21.64 33.75 -27.45
C ILE A 14 -21.16 32.29 -27.54
N LEU A 15 -20.93 31.74 -28.74
CA LEU A 15 -20.42 30.37 -28.90
C LEU A 15 -19.04 30.18 -28.24
N LEU A 16 -18.10 31.11 -28.44
CA LEU A 16 -16.80 31.10 -27.78
C LEU A 16 -16.92 31.19 -26.25
N SER A 17 -17.89 31.95 -25.73
CA SER A 17 -18.13 32.05 -24.28
C SER A 17 -18.74 30.78 -23.70
N VAL A 18 -19.60 30.08 -24.44
CA VAL A 18 -20.20 28.81 -24.03
C VAL A 18 -19.17 27.67 -24.10
N ASP A 19 -18.30 27.65 -25.11
CA ASP A 19 -17.18 26.70 -25.20
C ASP A 19 -16.16 26.94 -24.07
N LEU A 20 -15.87 28.19 -23.71
CA LEU A 20 -15.00 28.53 -22.58
C LEU A 20 -15.61 28.15 -21.22
N LEU A 21 -16.94 28.26 -21.08
CA LEU A 21 -17.69 27.81 -19.90
C LEU A 21 -17.75 26.26 -19.83
N LEU A 22 -17.86 25.56 -20.96
CA LEU A 22 -17.83 24.10 -21.02
C LEU A 22 -16.43 23.53 -20.79
N LEU A 23 -15.37 24.25 -21.18
CA LEU A 23 -13.98 23.92 -20.86
C LEU A 23 -13.64 24.17 -19.38
N SER A 24 -14.38 25.05 -18.70
CA SER A 24 -14.17 25.33 -17.27
C SER A 24 -14.72 24.26 -16.31
N SER A 25 -15.44 23.26 -16.82
CA SER A 25 -16.00 22.16 -16.01
C SER A 25 -15.26 20.83 -16.12
N VAL A 26 -14.16 20.78 -16.90
CA VAL A 26 -13.15 19.73 -16.69
C VAL A 26 -12.26 20.19 -15.55
N VAL A 27 -12.68 19.88 -14.32
CA VAL A 27 -11.76 19.82 -13.18
C VAL A 27 -10.77 18.71 -13.49
N THR A 28 -9.71 19.02 -14.24
CA THR A 28 -8.49 18.24 -14.16
C THR A 28 -8.00 18.42 -12.73
N PRO A 29 -7.91 17.36 -11.91
CA PRO A 29 -7.28 17.52 -10.62
C PRO A 29 -5.87 18.05 -10.88
N SER A 30 -5.60 19.26 -10.40
CA SER A 30 -4.25 19.67 -10.01
C SER A 30 -3.61 18.49 -9.26
N PRO A 31 -2.27 18.28 -9.32
CA PRO A 31 -1.60 17.33 -8.43
C PRO A 31 -1.85 17.77 -6.98
N GLY A 32 -3.01 17.38 -6.47
CA GLY A 32 -3.68 17.97 -5.33
C GLY A 32 -3.33 17.15 -4.10
N PHE A 33 -2.85 17.85 -3.09
CA PHE A 33 -2.46 17.29 -1.81
C PHE A 33 -3.54 16.35 -1.24
N TYR A 34 -3.18 15.09 -0.98
CA TYR A 34 -4.05 14.21 -0.21
C TYR A 34 -4.14 14.71 1.24
N SER A 35 -5.35 14.69 1.81
CA SER A 35 -5.64 15.14 3.17
C SER A 35 -5.33 14.05 4.22
N ALA A 36 -5.46 12.79 3.82
CA ALA A 36 -5.23 11.60 4.63
C ALA A 36 -4.76 10.41 3.77
N ILE A 37 -4.15 9.41 4.43
CA ILE A 37 -3.77 8.14 3.82
C ILE A 37 -4.44 6.98 4.57
N PHE A 38 -5.23 6.18 3.86
CA PHE A 38 -5.78 4.94 4.39
C PHE A 38 -5.07 3.76 3.75
N ASN A 39 -4.44 2.92 4.58
CA ASN A 39 -3.60 1.82 4.12
C ASN A 39 -4.18 0.47 4.54
N PHE A 40 -4.19 -0.48 3.61
CA PHE A 40 -4.61 -1.87 3.78
C PHE A 40 -3.50 -2.76 3.24
N GLY A 41 -3.17 -3.85 3.91
CA GLY A 41 -2.04 -4.68 3.50
C GLY A 41 -1.58 -5.64 4.57
N ASP A 42 -0.32 -6.05 4.48
CA ASP A 42 0.30 -7.01 5.37
C ASP A 42 1.52 -6.45 6.13
N SER A 43 2.48 -7.32 6.48
CA SER A 43 3.72 -6.95 7.18
C SER A 43 4.55 -5.89 6.48
N LEU A 44 4.51 -5.80 5.14
CA LEU A 44 5.29 -4.78 4.40
C LEU A 44 4.81 -3.36 4.68
N THR A 45 3.57 -3.22 5.15
CA THR A 45 2.99 -1.92 5.49
C THR A 45 2.38 -1.87 6.89
N ASP A 46 2.57 -2.88 7.73
CA ASP A 46 2.08 -2.87 9.11
C ASP A 46 2.84 -1.83 9.95
N ALA A 47 2.11 -0.83 10.48
CA ALA A 47 2.64 0.22 11.35
C ALA A 47 2.64 -0.14 12.85
N GLY A 48 2.31 -1.39 13.20
CA GLY A 48 2.32 -1.94 14.55
C GLY A 48 1.02 -2.62 14.99
N ASN A 49 0.02 -2.80 14.12
CA ASN A 49 -1.25 -3.42 14.46
C ASN A 49 -1.07 -4.82 15.06
N LEU A 50 -0.23 -5.67 14.46
CA LEU A 50 0.01 -7.01 15.03
C LEU A 50 0.63 -6.94 16.43
N ALA A 51 1.53 -6.00 16.67
CA ALA A 51 2.14 -5.78 17.98
C ALA A 51 1.10 -5.33 19.03
N PHE A 52 0.11 -4.53 18.64
CA PHE A 52 -1.01 -4.19 19.52
C PHE A 52 -1.91 -5.40 19.84
N PHE A 53 -2.24 -6.23 18.84
CA PHE A 53 -3.11 -7.38 19.05
C PHE A 53 -2.43 -8.52 19.82
N SER A 54 -1.15 -8.78 19.53
CA SER A 54 -0.40 -9.92 20.08
C SER A 54 0.58 -9.55 21.21
N GLY A 55 0.74 -8.26 21.51
CA GLY A 55 1.67 -7.76 22.52
C GLY A 55 3.12 -8.22 22.27
N VAL A 56 3.77 -8.69 23.33
CA VAL A 56 5.16 -9.22 23.29
C VAL A 56 5.32 -10.48 22.42
N LYS A 57 4.22 -11.14 22.03
CA LYS A 57 4.29 -12.34 21.16
C LYS A 57 4.56 -11.98 19.70
N ALA A 58 4.26 -10.75 19.27
CA ALA A 58 4.57 -10.32 17.92
C ALA A 58 6.11 -10.24 17.72
N PRO A 59 6.68 -10.83 16.65
CA PRO A 59 8.11 -10.74 16.38
C PRO A 59 8.62 -9.29 16.34
N ALA A 60 7.83 -8.37 15.77
CA ALA A 60 8.17 -6.95 15.65
C ALA A 60 8.13 -6.15 16.96
N SER A 61 7.83 -6.79 18.09
CA SER A 61 7.88 -6.20 19.44
C SER A 61 9.26 -6.32 20.11
N ARG A 62 10.27 -6.86 19.42
CA ARG A 62 11.64 -7.06 19.92
C ARG A 62 12.70 -6.76 18.83
N PRO A 63 13.97 -6.54 19.21
CA PRO A 63 15.10 -6.54 18.27
C PRO A 63 15.09 -7.71 17.27
N PRO A 64 15.55 -7.53 16.02
CA PRO A 64 16.20 -6.33 15.47
C PRO A 64 15.22 -5.26 14.92
N TYR A 65 13.92 -5.45 15.10
CA TYR A 65 12.92 -4.54 14.55
C TYR A 65 13.02 -3.13 15.18
N GLY A 66 13.05 -2.12 14.32
CA GLY A 66 13.22 -0.71 14.67
C GLY A 66 14.61 -0.27 15.15
N GLU A 67 15.65 -1.12 15.13
CA GLU A 67 16.98 -0.77 15.66
C GLU A 67 17.67 0.38 14.93
N THR A 68 17.60 0.40 13.59
CA THR A 68 18.35 1.34 12.74
C THR A 68 17.79 2.76 12.79
N TYR A 69 16.46 2.92 12.70
CA TYR A 69 15.84 4.25 12.63
C TYR A 69 15.16 4.69 13.92
N PHE A 70 14.42 3.79 14.58
CA PHE A 70 13.64 4.13 15.76
C PHE A 70 14.41 3.90 17.06
N HIS A 71 15.51 3.14 16.99
CA HIS A 71 16.32 2.68 18.12
C HIS A 71 15.50 1.94 19.19
N ARG A 72 14.34 1.39 18.79
CA ARG A 72 13.46 0.55 19.60
C ARG A 72 12.44 -0.15 18.71
N PRO A 73 11.88 -1.29 19.14
CA PRO A 73 10.77 -1.92 18.45
C PRO A 73 9.55 -1.00 18.36
N THR A 74 8.94 -0.95 17.19
CA THR A 74 7.71 -0.17 16.93
C THR A 74 6.54 -1.03 16.47
N GLY A 75 6.74 -2.35 16.36
CA GLY A 75 5.77 -3.26 15.74
C GLY A 75 5.81 -3.29 14.21
N ARG A 76 6.67 -2.48 13.55
CA ARG A 76 6.95 -2.56 12.12
C ARG A 76 7.88 -3.73 11.81
N PHE A 77 7.60 -4.47 10.73
CA PHE A 77 8.41 -5.62 10.29
C PHE A 77 9.65 -5.20 9.49
N THR A 78 10.38 -4.21 10.00
CA THR A 78 11.65 -3.69 9.49
C THR A 78 12.47 -3.11 10.66
N ASP A 79 13.77 -2.97 10.47
CA ASP A 79 14.69 -2.23 11.36
C ASP A 79 14.47 -0.70 11.33
N GLY A 80 13.58 -0.21 10.47
CA GLY A 80 13.25 1.21 10.39
C GLY A 80 11.87 1.51 9.85
N ARG A 81 11.80 2.38 8.84
CA ARG A 81 10.57 2.92 8.26
C ARG A 81 10.01 1.99 7.18
N ILE A 82 8.69 1.88 7.11
CA ILE A 82 7.98 1.20 6.02
C ILE A 82 7.75 2.15 4.84
N ILE A 83 7.46 1.62 3.65
CA ILE A 83 7.24 2.43 2.43
C ILE A 83 6.17 3.52 2.63
N LEU A 84 5.14 3.23 3.42
CA LEU A 84 4.08 4.16 3.78
C LEU A 84 4.61 5.41 4.49
N ASP A 85 5.62 5.26 5.36
CA ASP A 85 6.22 6.38 6.08
C ASP A 85 6.92 7.35 5.10
N PHE A 86 7.60 6.83 4.08
CA PHE A 86 8.24 7.65 3.03
C PHE A 86 7.23 8.33 2.11
N ILE A 87 6.12 7.66 1.78
CA ILE A 87 5.03 8.24 0.99
C ILE A 87 4.39 9.40 1.77
N GLY A 88 4.09 9.19 3.06
CA GLY A 88 3.57 10.25 3.94
C GLY A 88 4.52 11.45 4.05
N ILE A 89 5.82 11.20 4.12
CA ILE A 89 6.86 12.25 4.18
C ILE A 89 6.85 13.13 2.92
N ASN A 90 6.86 12.53 1.74
CA ASN A 90 6.87 13.27 0.48
C ASN A 90 5.63 14.17 0.33
N PHE A 91 4.46 13.70 0.81
CA PHE A 91 3.26 14.53 0.81
C PHE A 91 3.33 15.72 1.78
N ALA A 92 3.96 15.55 2.94
CA ALA A 92 4.13 16.65 3.88
C ALA A 92 5.17 17.68 3.42
N LEU A 93 6.28 17.24 2.81
CA LEU A 93 7.32 18.14 2.29
C LEU A 93 6.82 18.98 1.11
N HIS A 94 6.01 18.42 0.22
CA HIS A 94 5.43 19.19 -0.90
C HIS A 94 4.41 20.25 -0.42
N ARG A 95 3.78 20.07 0.76
CA ARG A 95 2.94 21.13 1.37
C ARG A 95 3.77 22.32 1.85
N LEU A 96 5.02 22.08 2.24
CA LEU A 96 5.92 23.11 2.77
C LEU A 96 6.64 23.90 1.67
N SER A 97 6.72 23.39 0.43
CA SER A 97 7.36 24.09 -0.70
C SER A 97 6.60 25.34 -1.19
N HIS A 98 5.43 25.63 -0.62
CA HIS A 98 4.72 26.90 -0.81
C HIS A 98 5.03 27.97 0.26
N LEU A 99 5.87 27.66 1.26
CA LEU A 99 6.36 28.62 2.25
C LEU A 99 7.63 29.31 1.74
N SER A 100 7.83 30.60 2.07
CA SER A 100 8.93 31.39 1.52
C SER A 100 10.31 30.80 1.84
N PHE A 101 11.28 31.01 0.94
CA PHE A 101 12.65 30.48 1.03
C PHE A 101 13.37 30.82 2.35
N SER A 102 13.01 31.95 2.98
CA SER A 102 13.53 32.36 4.28
C SER A 102 12.98 31.54 5.45
N PHE A 103 11.78 30.95 5.32
CA PHE A 103 11.20 30.04 6.31
C PHE A 103 11.81 28.64 6.22
N LEU A 104 12.22 28.24 5.01
CA LEU A 104 12.84 26.94 4.71
C LEU A 104 14.21 26.79 5.38
N LEU A 105 15.06 27.83 5.36
CA LEU A 105 16.40 27.79 5.95
C LEU A 105 16.41 27.74 7.48
N LEU A 106 15.46 28.39 8.15
CA LEU A 106 15.34 28.31 9.62
C LEU A 106 14.90 26.92 10.09
N THR A 107 14.20 26.15 9.25
CA THR A 107 13.77 24.79 9.57
C THR A 107 14.85 23.73 9.35
N ILE A 108 15.89 23.95 8.54
CA ILE A 108 16.84 22.88 8.18
C ILE A 108 17.74 22.45 9.35
N HIS A 109 18.14 23.34 10.26
CA HIS A 109 18.89 22.95 11.47
C HIS A 109 18.00 22.35 12.58
N GLY A 110 16.68 22.58 12.52
CA GLY A 110 15.69 21.88 13.35
C GLY A 110 15.05 20.66 12.65
N ALA A 111 15.36 20.41 11.37
CA ALA A 111 14.66 19.45 10.51
C ALA A 111 14.99 18.01 10.85
N GLU A 112 16.15 17.68 11.43
CA GLU A 112 16.38 16.31 11.90
C GLU A 112 15.44 15.93 13.05
N GLN A 113 15.05 16.89 13.89
CA GLN A 113 14.07 16.68 14.96
C GLN A 113 12.62 16.96 14.50
N ALA A 114 12.43 17.79 13.45
CA ALA A 114 11.12 18.12 12.85
C ALA A 114 10.70 17.23 11.66
N MET A 115 11.58 16.38 11.11
CA MET A 115 11.25 15.31 10.15
C MET A 115 10.58 14.10 10.81
N ARG A 116 10.14 14.23 12.07
CA ARG A 116 9.04 13.46 12.68
C ARG A 116 7.70 13.80 12.01
N LEU A 117 7.66 13.68 10.68
CA LEU A 117 6.43 13.81 9.92
C LEU A 117 5.45 12.74 10.42
N PRO A 118 4.17 13.07 10.61
CA PRO A 118 3.24 12.18 11.30
C PRO A 118 3.11 10.88 10.51
N LEU A 119 3.70 9.82 11.08
CA LEU A 119 3.56 8.46 10.57
C LEU A 119 2.07 8.12 10.53
N VAL A 120 1.63 7.39 9.51
CA VAL A 120 0.24 6.92 9.46
C VAL A 120 0.03 5.97 10.64
N PRO A 121 -0.83 6.30 11.62
CA PRO A 121 -0.93 5.53 12.84
C PRO A 121 -1.60 4.17 12.58
N PRO A 122 -1.19 3.10 13.28
CA PRO A 122 -1.93 1.84 13.24
C PRO A 122 -3.34 2.04 13.79
N TYR A 123 -4.33 1.44 13.14
CA TYR A 123 -5.73 1.48 13.53
C TYR A 123 -5.94 1.07 15.00
N SER A 124 -5.18 0.09 15.46
CA SER A 124 -5.27 -0.43 16.83
C SER A 124 -4.78 0.53 17.93
N ALA A 125 -4.03 1.60 17.59
CA ALA A 125 -3.50 2.55 18.58
C ALA A 125 -4.52 3.60 19.04
N GLY A 126 -5.62 3.80 18.30
CA GLY A 126 -6.56 4.88 18.54
C GLY A 126 -7.88 4.43 19.16
N ARG A 127 -8.45 5.27 20.02
CA ARG A 127 -9.89 5.23 20.38
C ARG A 127 -10.55 6.52 19.89
N GLY A 128 -11.23 6.47 18.76
CA GLY A 128 -12.05 7.59 18.23
C GLY A 128 -11.42 8.43 17.12
N ARG A 129 -12.28 9.19 16.43
CA ARG A 129 -12.07 9.93 15.16
C ARG A 129 -10.89 10.91 15.16
N HIS A 130 -10.60 11.58 16.27
CA HIS A 130 -9.52 12.57 16.37
C HIS A 130 -8.13 11.98 16.11
N ASN A 131 -7.97 10.67 16.35
CA ASN A 131 -6.69 9.99 16.17
C ASN A 131 -6.38 9.66 14.68
N PHE A 132 -7.37 9.79 13.79
CA PHE A 132 -7.27 9.35 12.38
C PHE A 132 -7.59 10.45 11.38
N ALA A 133 -7.58 11.72 11.80
CA ALA A 133 -7.82 12.87 10.91
C ALA A 133 -6.79 13.00 9.76
N LYS A 134 -5.66 12.29 9.85
CA LYS A 134 -4.62 12.20 8.80
C LYS A 134 -4.56 10.82 8.14
N GLY A 135 -5.57 9.99 8.38
CA GLY A 135 -5.65 8.63 7.89
C GLY A 135 -5.33 7.60 8.96
N ALA A 136 -5.42 6.34 8.56
CA ALA A 136 -5.27 5.17 9.41
C ALA A 136 -4.62 4.02 8.63
N ASN A 137 -3.82 3.23 9.33
CA ASN A 137 -3.21 2.03 8.76
C ASN A 137 -3.90 0.79 9.33
N PHE A 138 -4.57 0.04 8.46
CA PHE A 138 -5.28 -1.20 8.78
C PHE A 138 -4.47 -2.46 8.46
N ALA A 139 -3.27 -2.33 7.87
CA ALA A 139 -2.43 -3.46 7.52
C ALA A 139 -1.99 -4.22 8.77
N VAL A 140 -1.95 -5.55 8.68
CA VAL A 140 -1.53 -6.43 9.78
C VAL A 140 -0.57 -7.47 9.24
N ALA A 141 0.56 -7.66 9.91
CA ALA A 141 1.52 -8.69 9.52
C ALA A 141 0.88 -10.10 9.46
N GLY A 142 1.18 -10.82 8.38
CA GLY A 142 0.56 -12.13 8.07
C GLY A 142 -0.84 -12.05 7.47
N ALA A 143 -1.39 -10.85 7.24
CA ALA A 143 -2.68 -10.68 6.60
C ALA A 143 -2.71 -11.27 5.18
N ARG A 144 -3.85 -11.87 4.86
CA ARG A 144 -4.15 -12.49 3.57
C ARG A 144 -5.15 -11.65 2.79
N ALA A 145 -5.19 -11.81 1.49
CA ALA A 145 -6.28 -11.24 0.69
C ALA A 145 -7.61 -11.93 1.01
N ILE A 146 -7.59 -13.25 1.16
CA ILE A 146 -8.78 -14.07 1.43
C ILE A 146 -8.92 -14.35 2.93
N GLY A 147 -10.16 -14.39 3.43
CA GLY A 147 -10.48 -14.73 4.82
C GLY A 147 -10.34 -16.22 5.15
N ASN A 148 -10.35 -16.53 6.44
CA ASN A 148 -10.07 -17.88 6.96
C ASN A 148 -11.05 -18.96 6.45
N ALA A 149 -12.32 -18.61 6.22
CA ALA A 149 -13.34 -19.53 5.73
C ALA A 149 -12.97 -20.24 4.41
N PHE A 150 -12.20 -19.59 3.55
CA PHE A 150 -11.70 -20.23 2.33
C PHE A 150 -10.71 -21.36 2.64
N TYR A 151 -9.77 -21.12 3.55
CA TYR A 151 -8.76 -22.12 3.92
C TYR A 151 -9.38 -23.27 4.73
N GLU A 152 -10.38 -23.00 5.57
CA GLU A 152 -11.15 -24.04 6.26
C GLU A 152 -11.84 -24.98 5.25
N ALA A 153 -12.44 -24.40 4.21
CA ALA A 153 -13.08 -25.17 3.13
C ALA A 153 -12.06 -26.00 2.32
N GLU A 154 -10.83 -25.51 2.19
CA GLU A 154 -9.68 -26.23 1.58
C GLU A 154 -9.02 -27.24 2.54
N GLY A 155 -9.60 -27.46 3.73
CA GLY A 155 -9.16 -28.47 4.70
C GLY A 155 -7.99 -28.06 5.60
N PHE A 156 -7.67 -26.77 5.68
CA PHE A 156 -6.64 -26.29 6.60
C PHE A 156 -7.17 -26.21 8.04
N ASN A 157 -6.35 -26.63 9.00
CA ASN A 157 -6.61 -26.40 10.41
C ASN A 157 -6.17 -24.99 10.80
N ILE A 158 -7.12 -24.05 10.84
CA ILE A 158 -6.85 -22.65 11.12
C ILE A 158 -6.63 -22.42 12.61
N THR A 159 -5.41 -22.03 12.97
CA THR A 159 -5.02 -21.70 14.35
C THR A 159 -4.66 -20.22 14.52
N TRP A 160 -4.88 -19.42 13.47
CA TRP A 160 -4.51 -18.01 13.41
C TRP A 160 -5.74 -17.10 13.29
N GLU A 161 -5.60 -15.88 13.79
CA GLU A 161 -6.62 -14.84 13.69
C GLU A 161 -6.84 -14.36 12.25
N ASP A 162 -8.07 -13.95 11.93
CA ASP A 162 -8.43 -13.45 10.61
C ASP A 162 -8.17 -11.95 10.50
N TYR A 163 -7.01 -11.59 9.95
CA TYR A 163 -6.65 -10.21 9.58
C TYR A 163 -6.76 -9.94 8.08
N SER A 164 -7.59 -10.69 7.36
CA SER A 164 -7.72 -10.58 5.90
C SER A 164 -8.13 -9.17 5.45
N LEU A 165 -7.97 -8.87 4.16
CA LEU A 165 -8.48 -7.63 3.57
C LEU A 165 -9.96 -7.39 3.91
N GLY A 166 -10.78 -8.45 3.94
CA GLY A 166 -12.18 -8.35 4.34
C GLY A 166 -12.34 -7.86 5.79
N THR A 167 -11.51 -8.33 6.72
CA THR A 167 -11.48 -7.83 8.10
C THR A 167 -11.00 -6.39 8.17
N GLN A 168 -9.94 -6.04 7.43
CA GLN A 168 -9.41 -4.67 7.42
C GLN A 168 -10.44 -3.66 6.86
N LEU A 169 -11.22 -4.05 5.85
CA LEU A 169 -12.33 -3.23 5.34
C LEU A 169 -13.46 -3.06 6.37
N LYS A 170 -13.80 -4.10 7.13
CA LYS A 170 -14.78 -3.96 8.23
C LYS A 170 -14.33 -2.94 9.27
N TRP A 171 -13.04 -2.91 9.61
CA TRP A 171 -12.50 -1.89 10.52
C TRP A 171 -12.55 -0.48 9.91
N PHE A 172 -12.29 -0.35 8.61
CA PHE A 172 -12.46 0.91 7.92
C PHE A 172 -13.92 1.39 7.93
N ASP A 173 -14.88 0.50 7.68
CA ASP A 173 -16.30 0.81 7.75
C ASP A 173 -16.72 1.25 9.17
N GLN A 174 -16.20 0.59 10.21
CA GLN A 174 -16.41 0.99 11.61
C GLN A 174 -15.85 2.39 11.90
N LEU A 175 -14.67 2.71 11.35
CA LEU A 175 -14.09 4.05 11.47
C LEU A 175 -14.98 5.11 10.81
N LEU A 176 -15.52 4.83 9.61
CA LEU A 176 -16.45 5.74 8.92
C LEU A 176 -17.76 5.92 9.69
N GLN A 177 -18.32 4.84 10.24
CA GLN A 177 -19.57 4.88 11.02
C GLN A 177 -19.42 5.66 12.32
N SER A 178 -18.33 5.43 13.07
CA SER A 178 -18.01 6.20 14.28
C SER A 178 -17.74 7.69 14.00
N SER A 179 -17.55 8.04 12.73
CA SER A 179 -17.34 9.42 12.27
C SER A 179 -18.61 10.12 11.79
N SER A 180 -19.75 9.43 11.72
CA SER A 180 -21.04 10.03 11.34
C SER A 180 -21.64 10.82 12.51
N PRO A 181 -22.21 12.02 12.29
CA PRO A 181 -22.85 12.78 13.36
C PRO A 181 -24.03 11.98 13.94
N SER A 182 -24.03 11.77 15.25
CA SER A 182 -25.22 11.33 15.96
C SER A 182 -26.37 12.27 15.60
N VAL A 183 -27.52 11.73 15.19
CA VAL A 183 -28.74 12.48 14.82
C VAL A 183 -29.30 13.33 15.99
N LEU A 184 -28.69 13.25 17.18
CA LEU A 184 -29.05 13.99 18.37
C LEU A 184 -27.86 14.84 18.86
N GLY A 185 -27.86 16.13 18.51
CA GLY A 185 -27.09 17.14 19.26
C GLY A 185 -26.18 18.06 18.43
N ARG A 186 -26.73 19.22 18.09
CA ARG A 186 -26.13 20.54 17.79
C ARG A 186 -24.60 20.67 17.63
N GLN A 187 -24.24 21.32 16.51
CA GLN A 187 -23.06 22.16 16.24
C GLN A 187 -21.69 21.55 16.54
N SER A 188 -21.14 20.87 15.54
CA SER A 188 -19.71 20.71 15.32
C SER A 188 -19.44 21.00 13.84
N LEU A 189 -18.38 21.76 13.55
CA LEU A 189 -17.99 22.22 12.21
C LEU A 189 -18.15 21.11 11.15
N SER A 190 -18.86 21.43 10.08
CA SER A 190 -19.25 20.55 8.98
C SER A 190 -18.04 19.98 8.23
N PHE A 191 -17.48 18.86 8.70
CA PHE A 191 -16.58 17.99 7.94
C PHE A 191 -17.34 16.73 7.50
N SER A 192 -17.74 16.69 6.24
CA SER A 192 -18.46 15.56 5.64
C SER A 192 -17.48 14.40 5.36
N PRO A 193 -17.77 13.16 5.80
CA PRO A 193 -16.97 11.97 5.46
C PRO A 193 -16.68 11.83 3.96
N ALA A 194 -17.57 12.32 3.10
CA ALA A 194 -17.39 12.31 1.65
C ALA A 194 -16.22 13.20 1.16
N TYR A 195 -15.99 14.35 1.80
CA TYR A 195 -14.88 15.25 1.44
C TYR A 195 -13.52 14.66 1.85
N ASP A 196 -13.48 13.98 2.99
CA ASP A 196 -12.29 13.26 3.46
C ASP A 196 -11.95 12.11 2.48
N MET A 197 -12.92 11.33 2.01
CA MET A 197 -12.66 10.23 1.06
C MET A 197 -12.21 10.69 -0.33
N ILE A 198 -12.80 11.75 -0.87
CA ILE A 198 -12.42 12.28 -2.20
C ILE A 198 -10.98 12.83 -2.19
N SER A 199 -10.56 13.39 -1.07
CA SER A 199 -9.23 13.98 -0.90
C SER A 199 -8.20 13.03 -0.27
N SER A 200 -8.55 11.76 -0.04
CA SER A 200 -7.64 10.78 0.57
C SER A 200 -6.95 9.88 -0.46
N LEU A 201 -5.74 9.46 -0.12
CA LEU A 201 -5.03 8.38 -0.81
C LEU A 201 -5.38 7.05 -0.16
N PHE A 202 -5.83 6.08 -0.95
CA PHE A 202 -6.03 4.71 -0.51
C PHE A 202 -4.90 3.83 -1.03
N MET A 203 -4.23 3.12 -0.15
CA MET A 203 -3.18 2.16 -0.48
C MET A 203 -3.67 0.75 -0.19
N VAL A 204 -3.57 -0.14 -1.16
CA VAL A 204 -3.92 -1.56 -1.04
C VAL A 204 -2.69 -2.38 -1.42
N GLY A 205 -2.07 -2.99 -0.43
CA GLY A 205 -0.97 -3.93 -0.58
C GLY A 205 0.40 -3.41 -0.13
N GLU A 206 1.44 -4.23 -0.21
CA GLU A 206 1.38 -5.61 -0.74
C GLU A 206 0.52 -6.54 0.13
N ILE A 207 -0.24 -7.39 -0.55
CA ILE A 207 -1.14 -8.38 0.03
C ILE A 207 -1.40 -9.46 -1.02
N GLY A 208 -1.44 -10.72 -0.59
CA GLY A 208 -1.62 -11.88 -1.46
C GLY A 208 -0.52 -12.91 -1.32
N ILE A 209 0.72 -12.51 -1.00
CA ILE A 209 1.80 -13.49 -0.79
C ILE A 209 1.53 -14.41 0.41
N ASN A 210 0.96 -13.88 1.50
CA ASN A 210 0.59 -14.70 2.66
C ASN A 210 -0.46 -15.77 2.36
N ASP A 211 -1.26 -15.60 1.31
CA ASP A 211 -2.22 -16.60 0.83
C ASP A 211 -1.50 -17.81 0.23
N TYR A 212 -0.32 -17.60 -0.34
CA TYR A 212 0.51 -18.64 -0.92
C TYR A 212 1.49 -19.26 0.08
N ASN A 213 1.91 -18.51 1.11
CA ASN A 213 2.90 -18.97 2.08
C ASN A 213 2.51 -20.30 2.74
N HIS A 214 1.23 -20.51 3.08
CA HIS A 214 0.78 -21.78 3.66
C HIS A 214 0.97 -22.94 2.69
N VAL A 215 0.66 -22.73 1.41
CA VAL A 215 0.78 -23.77 0.40
C VAL A 215 2.22 -23.95 -0.09
N LEU A 216 3.04 -22.89 -0.07
CA LEU A 216 4.44 -22.91 -0.50
C LEU A 216 5.39 -23.42 0.59
N LEU A 217 5.04 -23.23 1.87
CA LEU A 217 5.82 -23.72 3.00
C LEU A 217 5.37 -25.10 3.46
N ASP A 218 4.10 -25.46 3.25
CA ASP A 218 3.66 -26.85 3.30
C ASP A 218 4.14 -27.59 2.05
N ASP A 219 4.47 -28.88 2.15
CA ASP A 219 4.99 -29.67 1.01
C ASP A 219 3.87 -30.06 0.01
N ARG A 220 2.98 -29.12 -0.28
CA ARG A 220 1.87 -29.25 -1.23
C ARG A 220 2.39 -29.09 -2.66
N PRO A 221 1.77 -29.76 -3.66
CA PRO A 221 2.14 -29.57 -5.06
C PRO A 221 1.99 -28.12 -5.53
N ILE A 222 2.94 -27.63 -6.32
CA ILE A 222 2.96 -26.24 -6.80
C ILE A 222 1.73 -25.86 -7.65
N ASP A 223 1.17 -26.82 -8.39
CA ASP A 223 -0.03 -26.58 -9.19
C ASP A 223 -1.25 -26.24 -8.32
N SER A 224 -1.29 -26.75 -7.09
CA SER A 224 -2.29 -26.34 -6.09
C SER A 224 -2.13 -24.89 -5.68
N VAL A 225 -0.89 -24.37 -5.58
CA VAL A 225 -0.62 -22.95 -5.29
C VAL A 225 -1.11 -22.06 -6.41
N ARG A 226 -0.90 -22.46 -7.68
CA ARG A 226 -1.36 -21.69 -8.85
C ARG A 226 -2.88 -21.51 -8.88
N ALA A 227 -3.63 -22.50 -8.40
CA ALA A 227 -5.09 -22.42 -8.32
C ALA A 227 -5.58 -21.27 -7.42
N TYR A 228 -4.77 -20.84 -6.45
CA TYR A 228 -5.14 -19.81 -5.47
C TYR A 228 -4.98 -18.40 -6.06
N VAL A 229 -4.24 -18.24 -7.17
CA VAL A 229 -3.95 -16.92 -7.74
C VAL A 229 -5.24 -16.20 -8.16
N ALA A 230 -6.17 -16.90 -8.81
CA ALA A 230 -7.42 -16.29 -9.25
C ALA A 230 -8.33 -15.86 -8.07
N PRO A 231 -8.61 -16.72 -7.05
CA PRO A 231 -9.31 -16.31 -5.83
C PRO A 231 -8.67 -15.12 -5.10
N VAL A 232 -7.33 -15.10 -4.98
CA VAL A 232 -6.61 -14.01 -4.31
C VAL A 232 -6.77 -12.70 -5.07
N VAL A 233 -6.52 -12.70 -6.38
CA VAL A 233 -6.70 -11.51 -7.23
C VAL A 233 -8.17 -11.05 -7.22
N HIS A 234 -9.12 -11.97 -7.16
CA HIS A 234 -10.53 -11.64 -7.03
C HIS A 234 -10.82 -10.93 -5.71
N ALA A 235 -10.32 -11.43 -4.57
CA ALA A 235 -10.49 -10.81 -3.26
C ALA A 235 -9.90 -9.38 -3.22
N ILE A 236 -8.69 -9.19 -3.76
CA ILE A 236 -8.07 -7.86 -3.91
C ILE A 236 -8.96 -6.95 -4.76
N GLY A 237 -9.46 -7.46 -5.90
CA GLY A 237 -10.35 -6.71 -6.79
C GLY A 237 -11.65 -6.29 -6.11
N SER A 238 -12.27 -7.18 -5.35
CA SER A 238 -13.50 -6.91 -4.57
C SER A 238 -13.26 -5.88 -3.47
N ALA A 239 -12.10 -5.91 -2.81
CA ALA A 239 -11.73 -4.91 -1.82
C ALA A 239 -11.60 -3.51 -2.43
N ILE A 240 -10.96 -3.40 -3.60
CA ILE A 240 -10.84 -2.14 -4.33
C ILE A 240 -12.20 -1.64 -4.81
N ASP A 241 -13.05 -2.52 -5.34
CA ASP A 241 -14.44 -2.19 -5.73
C ASP A 241 -15.21 -1.59 -4.56
N ALA A 242 -15.12 -2.21 -3.37
CA ALA A 242 -15.75 -1.72 -2.15
C ALA A 242 -15.25 -0.31 -1.77
N LEU A 243 -13.93 -0.09 -1.73
CA LEU A 243 -13.35 1.22 -1.42
C LEU A 243 -13.85 2.32 -2.38
N VAL A 244 -13.87 2.02 -3.68
CA VAL A 244 -14.31 2.97 -4.70
C VAL A 244 -15.81 3.26 -4.58
N ARG A 245 -16.64 2.24 -4.32
CA ARG A 245 -18.08 2.43 -4.07
C ARG A 245 -18.36 3.27 -2.83
N THR A 246 -17.53 3.14 -1.79
CA THR A 246 -17.64 3.93 -0.56
C THR A 246 -17.20 5.39 -0.78
N GLY A 247 -16.44 5.68 -1.85
CA GLY A 247 -16.13 7.04 -2.28
C GLY A 247 -14.66 7.31 -2.59
N ALA A 248 -13.78 6.31 -2.50
CA ALA A 248 -12.36 6.47 -2.80
C ALA A 248 -12.15 6.90 -4.25
N LYS A 249 -11.37 7.98 -4.44
CA LYS A 249 -11.06 8.54 -5.76
C LYS A 249 -9.66 8.22 -6.26
N MET A 250 -8.71 8.01 -5.35
CA MET A 250 -7.35 7.61 -5.68
C MET A 250 -7.01 6.33 -4.92
N VAL A 251 -6.80 5.24 -5.65
CA VAL A 251 -6.40 3.95 -5.08
C VAL A 251 -5.09 3.52 -5.73
N VAL A 252 -4.05 3.32 -4.93
CA VAL A 252 -2.78 2.73 -5.35
C VAL A 252 -2.76 1.28 -4.89
N VAL A 253 -2.52 0.37 -5.83
CA VAL A 253 -2.54 -1.07 -5.60
C VAL A 253 -1.15 -1.63 -5.90
N SER A 254 -0.50 -2.20 -4.90
CA SER A 254 0.79 -2.85 -5.08
C SER A 254 0.62 -4.21 -5.73
N GLY A 255 1.48 -4.53 -6.70
CA GLY A 255 1.72 -5.92 -7.08
C GLY A 255 2.45 -6.70 -5.99
N VAL A 256 2.61 -7.99 -6.21
CA VAL A 256 3.45 -8.85 -5.38
C VAL A 256 4.91 -8.75 -5.81
N PHE A 257 5.84 -8.87 -4.86
CA PHE A 257 7.27 -8.77 -5.08
C PHE A 257 7.88 -10.10 -5.61
N PRO A 258 9.14 -10.14 -6.11
CA PRO A 258 9.72 -11.37 -6.65
C PRO A 258 9.98 -12.40 -5.54
N VAL A 259 9.03 -13.33 -5.37
CA VAL A 259 9.07 -14.35 -4.31
C VAL A 259 10.30 -15.26 -4.43
N GLY A 260 10.81 -15.47 -5.65
CA GLY A 260 12.01 -16.26 -5.90
C GLY A 260 13.30 -15.64 -5.37
N CYS A 261 13.26 -14.38 -4.93
CA CYS A 261 14.39 -13.68 -4.33
C CYS A 261 14.33 -13.66 -2.79
N ILE A 262 13.29 -14.23 -2.17
CA ILE A 262 13.13 -14.19 -0.71
C ILE A 262 14.00 -15.28 -0.08
N PRO A 263 14.83 -14.94 0.94
CA PRO A 263 15.72 -15.90 1.59
C PRO A 263 15.06 -17.20 2.07
N VAL A 264 13.85 -17.13 2.65
CA VAL A 264 13.14 -18.32 3.14
C VAL A 264 12.80 -19.31 2.02
N PHE A 265 12.43 -18.81 0.83
CA PHE A 265 12.11 -19.67 -0.31
C PHE A 265 13.35 -20.14 -1.06
N LEU A 266 14.39 -19.31 -1.14
CA LEU A 266 15.70 -19.73 -1.64
C LEU A 266 16.27 -20.89 -0.80
N ALA A 267 16.08 -20.85 0.52
CA ALA A 267 16.49 -21.93 1.41
C ALA A 267 15.62 -23.18 1.25
N LYS A 268 14.29 -23.06 1.29
CA LYS A 268 13.37 -24.21 1.16
C LYS A 268 13.51 -24.94 -0.18
N PHE A 269 13.62 -24.19 -1.27
CA PHE A 269 13.66 -24.73 -2.63
C PHE A 269 15.08 -24.77 -3.22
N ARG A 270 16.10 -24.87 -2.36
CA ARG A 270 17.49 -24.99 -2.79
C ARG A 270 17.67 -26.23 -3.67
N THR A 271 18.34 -26.05 -4.81
CA THR A 271 18.64 -27.14 -5.75
C THR A 271 20.07 -27.00 -6.31
N GLN A 272 20.63 -28.12 -6.77
CA GLN A 272 21.92 -28.13 -7.48
C GLN A 272 21.80 -27.76 -8.95
N ASP A 273 20.57 -27.70 -9.48
CA ASP A 273 20.32 -27.26 -10.85
C ASP A 273 20.57 -25.75 -10.97
N ALA A 274 21.76 -25.38 -11.46
CA ALA A 274 22.11 -23.99 -11.75
C ALA A 274 21.12 -23.35 -12.75
N GLY A 275 20.48 -24.16 -13.61
CA GLY A 275 19.45 -23.74 -14.53
C GLY A 275 18.14 -23.32 -13.87
N ALA A 276 17.92 -23.60 -12.58
CA ALA A 276 16.74 -23.15 -11.84
C ALA A 276 16.82 -21.67 -11.42
N TYR A 277 18.02 -21.10 -11.37
CA TYR A 277 18.30 -19.75 -10.89
C TYR A 277 18.49 -18.77 -12.05
N ASP A 278 18.14 -17.51 -11.81
CA ASP A 278 18.51 -16.41 -12.68
C ASP A 278 19.99 -16.06 -12.45
N PRO A 279 20.85 -16.05 -13.49
CA PRO A 279 22.29 -15.86 -13.31
C PRO A 279 22.67 -14.43 -12.89
N ALA A 280 21.81 -13.43 -13.10
CA ALA A 280 22.09 -12.05 -12.74
C ALA A 280 21.69 -11.73 -11.30
N THR A 281 20.64 -12.38 -10.80
CA THR A 281 20.04 -12.06 -9.49
C THR A 281 20.17 -13.18 -8.46
N GLY A 282 20.47 -14.41 -8.88
CA GLY A 282 20.48 -15.59 -8.00
C GLY A 282 19.09 -16.02 -7.54
N CYS A 283 18.02 -15.43 -8.07
CA CYS A 283 16.65 -15.73 -7.67
C CYS A 283 16.12 -16.99 -8.38
N LEU A 284 15.21 -17.72 -7.74
CA LEU A 284 14.52 -18.87 -8.35
C LEU A 284 13.56 -18.40 -9.45
N LYS A 285 13.78 -18.87 -10.68
CA LYS A 285 13.00 -18.43 -11.85
C LYS A 285 11.52 -18.79 -11.75
N TRP A 286 11.20 -20.02 -11.39
CA TRP A 286 9.81 -20.50 -11.37
C TRP A 286 8.94 -19.77 -10.31
N LEU A 287 9.52 -19.38 -9.17
CA LEU A 287 8.82 -18.56 -8.16
C LEU A 287 8.63 -17.11 -8.63
N ASN A 288 9.60 -16.58 -9.37
CA ASN A 288 9.49 -15.27 -9.99
C ASN A 288 8.44 -15.27 -11.12
N GLU A 289 8.37 -16.32 -11.93
CA GLU A 289 7.31 -16.53 -12.92
C GLU A 289 5.93 -16.63 -12.26
N PHE A 290 5.82 -17.30 -11.11
CA PHE A 290 4.60 -17.33 -10.31
C PHE A 290 4.18 -15.93 -9.85
N SER A 291 5.12 -15.14 -9.32
CA SER A 291 4.88 -13.75 -8.90
C SER A 291 4.45 -12.86 -10.08
N GLN A 292 5.08 -13.04 -11.24
CA GLN A 292 4.72 -12.35 -12.47
C GLN A 292 3.32 -12.74 -12.95
N HIS A 293 2.95 -14.02 -12.86
CA HIS A 293 1.63 -14.51 -13.23
C HIS A 293 0.53 -13.86 -12.38
N HIS A 294 0.71 -13.79 -11.06
CA HIS A 294 -0.17 -13.02 -10.17
C HIS A 294 -0.29 -11.57 -10.66
N ASN A 295 0.83 -10.89 -10.88
CA ASN A 295 0.84 -9.48 -11.28
C ASN A 295 0.20 -9.23 -12.66
N VAL A 296 0.26 -10.19 -13.59
CA VAL A 296 -0.49 -10.12 -14.86
C VAL A 296 -2.00 -10.18 -14.60
N LEU A 297 -2.46 -11.12 -13.77
CA LEU A 297 -3.88 -11.25 -13.45
C LEU A 297 -4.40 -10.05 -12.65
N LEU A 298 -3.61 -9.54 -11.69
CA LEU A 298 -3.95 -8.34 -10.94
C LEU A 298 -4.10 -7.14 -11.88
N ARG A 299 -3.13 -6.87 -12.76
CA ARG A 299 -3.22 -5.76 -13.72
C ARG A 299 -4.45 -5.86 -14.63
N ARG A 300 -4.82 -7.07 -15.06
CA ARG A 300 -6.06 -7.32 -15.83
C ARG A 300 -7.30 -6.98 -15.00
N GLN A 301 -7.35 -7.41 -13.74
CA GLN A 301 -8.44 -7.10 -12.82
C GLN A 301 -8.57 -5.59 -12.56
N LEU A 302 -7.44 -4.89 -12.35
CA LEU A 302 -7.43 -3.43 -12.23
C LEU A 302 -7.91 -2.74 -13.51
N GLY A 303 -7.59 -3.29 -14.69
CA GLY A 303 -8.13 -2.83 -15.97
C GLY A 303 -9.67 -2.86 -16.02
N ARG A 304 -10.28 -3.96 -15.56
CA ARG A 304 -11.75 -4.09 -15.46
C ARG A 304 -12.34 -3.09 -14.47
N LEU A 305 -11.70 -2.91 -13.31
CA LEU A 305 -12.17 -1.96 -12.30
C LEU A 305 -12.10 -0.51 -12.79
N ARG A 306 -11.07 -0.13 -13.55
CA ARG A 306 -10.99 1.21 -14.18
C ARG A 306 -12.13 1.45 -15.17
N GLN A 307 -12.54 0.43 -15.92
CA GLN A 307 -13.69 0.52 -16.83
C GLN A 307 -15.00 0.63 -16.07
N ALA A 308 -15.16 -0.14 -14.98
CA ALA A 308 -16.35 -0.10 -14.13
C ALA A 308 -16.48 1.21 -13.33
N HIS A 309 -15.36 1.85 -12.99
CA HIS A 309 -15.29 3.05 -12.14
C HIS A 309 -14.52 4.19 -12.82
N PRO A 310 -15.06 4.79 -13.92
CA PRO A 310 -14.34 5.81 -14.68
C PRO A 310 -14.07 7.11 -13.90
N ARG A 311 -14.72 7.29 -12.76
CA ARG A 311 -14.55 8.44 -11.85
C ARG A 311 -13.54 8.18 -10.73
N ALA A 312 -12.85 7.05 -10.73
CA ALA A 312 -11.80 6.72 -9.78
C ALA A 312 -10.49 6.45 -10.52
N THR A 313 -9.39 6.98 -9.99
CA THR A 313 -8.03 6.71 -10.46
C THR A 313 -7.50 5.52 -9.69
N ILE A 314 -7.32 4.39 -10.39
CA ILE A 314 -6.75 3.17 -9.82
C ILE A 314 -5.36 2.98 -10.43
N VAL A 315 -4.30 3.06 -9.62
CA VAL A 315 -2.90 2.97 -10.04
C VAL A 315 -2.32 1.62 -9.64
N TYR A 316 -1.56 1.00 -10.54
CA TYR A 316 -0.75 -0.17 -10.21
C TYR A 316 0.65 0.29 -9.82
N ALA A 317 1.13 -0.13 -8.66
CA ALA A 317 2.51 0.09 -8.22
C ALA A 317 3.35 -1.16 -8.49
N ASP A 318 4.35 -1.02 -9.36
CA ASP A 318 5.23 -2.11 -9.78
C ASP A 318 6.40 -2.33 -8.80
N ILE A 319 6.08 -2.84 -7.62
CA ILE A 319 7.11 -3.19 -6.62
C ILE A 319 8.02 -4.33 -7.10
N TYR A 320 7.49 -5.22 -7.96
CA TYR A 320 8.27 -6.30 -8.56
C TYR A 320 9.43 -5.75 -9.39
N GLY A 321 9.13 -4.86 -10.34
CA GLY A 321 10.14 -4.24 -11.20
C GLY A 321 11.15 -3.43 -10.38
N ALA A 322 10.69 -2.69 -9.38
CA ALA A 322 11.55 -1.92 -8.49
C ALA A 322 12.56 -2.81 -7.76
N LEU A 323 12.10 -3.90 -7.13
CA LEU A 323 12.98 -4.83 -6.41
C LEU A 323 13.92 -5.60 -7.34
N MET A 324 13.44 -6.04 -8.51
CA MET A 324 14.30 -6.69 -9.50
C MET A 324 15.43 -5.77 -10.00
N SER A 325 15.18 -4.46 -10.10
CA SER A 325 16.23 -3.49 -10.44
C SER A 325 17.32 -3.40 -9.36
N ILE A 326 16.94 -3.55 -8.09
CA ILE A 326 17.87 -3.60 -6.96
C ILE A 326 18.67 -4.91 -6.99
N TYR A 327 18.02 -6.06 -7.14
CA TYR A 327 18.71 -7.35 -7.18
C TYR A 327 19.69 -7.47 -8.34
N ALA A 328 19.35 -6.91 -9.51
CA ALA A 328 20.23 -6.92 -10.67
C ALA A 328 21.41 -5.93 -10.55
N SER A 329 21.35 -4.94 -9.64
CA SER A 329 22.35 -3.88 -9.55
C SER A 329 22.46 -3.29 -8.14
N PRO A 330 22.75 -4.09 -7.10
CA PRO A 330 22.66 -3.67 -5.70
C PRO A 330 23.57 -2.46 -5.40
N ARG A 331 24.79 -2.45 -5.96
CA ARG A 331 25.76 -1.34 -5.79
C ARG A 331 25.23 0.04 -6.21
N ARG A 332 24.24 0.12 -7.13
CA ARG A 332 23.62 1.40 -7.51
C ARG A 332 22.76 1.99 -6.39
N PHE A 333 22.33 1.17 -5.45
CA PHE A 333 21.44 1.52 -4.35
C PHE A 333 22.15 1.53 -2.98
N GLY A 334 23.48 1.35 -2.97
CA GLY A 334 24.32 1.28 -1.78
C GLY A 334 25.10 -0.03 -1.70
N GLU A 335 26.09 -0.08 -0.81
CA GLU A 335 26.82 -1.33 -0.55
C GLU A 335 25.98 -2.22 0.41
N PRO A 336 25.80 -3.52 0.12
CA PRO A 336 25.13 -4.44 1.03
C PRO A 336 25.88 -4.48 2.37
N GLN A 337 25.27 -3.95 3.43
CA GLN A 337 25.80 -4.07 4.78
C GLN A 337 25.32 -5.39 5.37
N ILE A 338 26.20 -6.39 5.42
CA ILE A 338 25.96 -7.60 6.21
C ILE A 338 26.38 -7.26 7.64
N PRO A 339 25.48 -7.27 8.64
CA PRO A 339 25.86 -7.02 10.03
C PRO A 339 26.91 -8.03 10.47
N ALA A 340 28.01 -7.54 11.05
CA ALA A 340 29.14 -8.37 11.50
C ALA A 340 28.74 -9.43 12.54
N SER A 341 27.56 -9.33 13.17
CA SER A 341 27.05 -10.32 14.13
C SER A 341 26.55 -11.63 13.49
N HIS A 342 26.48 -11.72 12.16
CA HIS A 342 26.03 -12.91 11.43
C HIS A 342 27.03 -13.39 10.35
N SER A 343 28.25 -12.82 10.30
CA SER A 343 29.27 -13.24 9.34
C SER A 343 29.71 -14.69 9.53
N ASP A 344 29.67 -15.19 10.76
CA ASP A 344 30.26 -16.48 11.12
C ASP A 344 29.29 -17.66 10.90
N GLU A 345 27.97 -17.42 10.88
CA GLU A 345 26.98 -18.46 10.54
C GLU A 345 26.78 -18.62 9.03
N LEU A 346 27.00 -17.56 8.23
CA LEU A 346 26.82 -17.61 6.78
C LEU A 346 28.08 -18.10 6.05
N THR A 347 29.29 -17.80 6.55
CA THR A 347 30.54 -18.26 5.91
C THR A 347 30.75 -19.78 6.00
N ALA A 348 30.18 -20.44 7.01
CA ALA A 348 30.21 -21.91 7.14
C ALA A 348 29.22 -22.64 6.19
N SER A 349 28.28 -21.92 5.55
CA SER A 349 27.28 -22.52 4.64
C SER A 349 27.58 -22.29 3.15
N PHE A 350 28.66 -21.57 2.84
CA PHE A 350 29.07 -21.20 1.48
C PHE A 350 30.56 -21.48 1.19
N SER A 351 31.20 -22.39 1.94
CA SER A 351 32.49 -23.00 1.56
C SER A 351 32.36 -24.48 1.24
#